data_AF-A0A936LAJ1-F1
#
_entry.id   AF-A0A936LAJ1-F1
#
_cell.length_a   1.000
_cell.length_b   1.000
_cell.length_c   1.000
_cell.angle_alpha   90.00
_cell.angle_beta   90.00
_cell.angle_gamma   90.00
#
_symmetry.space_group_name_H-M   'P 1'
#
loop_
_entity.id
_entity.type
_entity.pdbx_description
1 polymer ?
#
loop_
_entity_poly.entity_id
_entity_poly.type
_entity_poly.pdbx_seq_one_letter_code
_entity_poly.pdbx_strand_id
1 'polypeptide(L)'
;MSDSGEANPREVNALIADLFEDLLDLFIIQHAQDLAGVKFPQEILKYQYAARDSVPMQKMILDFLQLGQEGEEFYTDFLLMPLDKLKQAGKSFLFPAKDEKILLIADQSVLGGCKEGFAFTNRALYWKAPLQKARYVPFTQILDFRREGDWITINSYFFNLSPAANPRMLRLLSRLQRLFSGSPG
;
A
#
# COMPACT_ATOMS: atom_id res chain seq x y z
N MET A 1 4.00 -31.85 34.92
CA MET A 1 4.41 -30.56 35.53
C MET A 1 4.11 -29.49 34.51
N SER A 2 3.26 -28.55 34.91
CA SER A 2 2.53 -27.59 34.10
C SER A 2 3.45 -26.64 33.33
N ASP A 3 3.35 -26.69 32.00
CA ASP A 3 3.79 -25.62 31.11
C ASP A 3 2.84 -24.44 31.36
N SER A 4 3.30 -23.45 32.11
CA SER A 4 2.52 -22.24 32.37
C SER A 4 2.35 -21.49 31.06
N GLY A 5 1.12 -21.50 30.52
CA GLY A 5 0.71 -20.80 29.31
C GLY A 5 0.74 -19.27 29.44
N GLU A 6 1.91 -18.71 29.77
CA GLU A 6 2.15 -17.28 29.76
C GLU A 6 2.24 -16.79 28.31
N ALA A 7 1.40 -15.82 27.97
CA ALA A 7 1.40 -15.20 26.66
C ALA A 7 2.73 -14.48 26.41
N ASN A 8 3.32 -14.68 25.23
CA ASN A 8 4.55 -14.01 24.83
C ASN A 8 4.33 -12.47 24.83
N PRO A 9 5.03 -11.69 25.66
CA PRO A 9 4.79 -10.24 25.77
C PRO A 9 4.94 -9.50 24.44
N ARG A 10 5.78 -9.99 23.52
CA ARG A 10 5.94 -9.39 22.18
C ARG A 10 4.71 -9.57 21.32
N GLU A 11 4.12 -10.77 21.33
CA GLU A 11 2.90 -11.08 20.58
C GLU A 11 1.72 -10.30 21.13
N VAL A 12 1.61 -10.19 22.46
CA VAL A 12 0.58 -9.37 23.12
C VAL A 12 0.71 -7.90 22.73
N ASN A 13 1.92 -7.34 22.76
CA ASN A 13 2.14 -5.95 22.37
C ASN A 13 1.82 -5.70 20.89
N ALA A 14 2.15 -6.63 20.00
CA ALA A 14 1.80 -6.54 18.58
C ALA A 14 0.28 -6.56 18.38
N LEU A 15 -0.44 -7.47 19.07
CA LEU A 15 -1.90 -7.53 19.03
C LEU A 15 -2.55 -6.24 19.53
N ILE A 16 -2.03 -5.68 20.63
CA ILE A 16 -2.50 -4.40 21.18
C ILE A 16 -2.30 -3.28 20.18
N ALA A 17 -1.11 -3.17 19.57
CA ALA A 17 -0.82 -2.15 18.57
C ALA A 17 -1.76 -2.26 17.35
N ASP A 18 -2.00 -3.48 16.86
CA ASP A 18 -2.92 -3.73 15.75
C ASP A 18 -4.35 -3.32 16.09
N LEU A 19 -4.81 -3.62 17.31
CA LEU A 19 -6.14 -3.22 17.79
C LEU A 19 -6.27 -1.70 17.89
N PHE A 20 -5.24 -1.01 18.40
CA PHE A 20 -5.25 0.45 18.47
C PHE A 20 -5.31 1.10 17.09
N GLU A 21 -4.59 0.57 16.09
CA GLU A 21 -4.69 1.06 14.72
C GLU A 21 -6.09 0.83 14.12
N ASP A 22 -6.70 -0.33 14.37
CA ASP A 22 -8.05 -0.61 13.89
C ASP A 22 -9.11 0.29 14.57
N LEU A 23 -8.95 0.57 15.86
CA LEU A 23 -9.79 1.54 16.58
C LEU A 23 -9.57 2.97 16.09
N LEU A 24 -8.34 3.33 15.74
CA LEU A 24 -8.01 4.64 15.19
C LEU A 24 -8.66 4.84 13.81
N ASP A 25 -8.60 3.83 12.94
CA ASP A 25 -9.27 3.85 11.64
C ASP A 25 -10.80 3.98 11.83
N LEU A 26 -11.39 3.23 12.76
CA LEU A 26 -12.81 3.33 13.11
C LEU A 26 -13.18 4.73 13.58
N PHE A 27 -12.42 5.29 14.53
CA PHE A 27 -12.64 6.62 15.08
C PHE A 27 -12.54 7.70 14.01
N ILE A 28 -11.50 7.65 13.17
CA ILE A 28 -11.33 8.59 12.06
C ILE A 28 -12.53 8.52 11.13
N ILE A 29 -12.94 7.30 10.76
CA ILE A 29 -14.01 7.11 9.79
C ILE A 29 -15.37 7.58 10.30
N GLN A 30 -15.67 7.35 11.58
CA GLN A 30 -16.97 7.63 12.17
C GLN A 30 -17.08 9.05 12.73
N HIS A 31 -15.96 9.64 13.18
CA HIS A 31 -15.99 10.83 14.03
C HIS A 31 -15.02 11.94 13.65
N ALA A 32 -13.98 11.68 12.84
CA ALA A 32 -12.92 12.66 12.59
C ALA A 32 -12.49 12.76 11.10
N GLN A 33 -13.44 12.52 10.18
CA GLN A 33 -13.23 12.66 8.74
C GLN A 33 -12.81 14.08 8.33
N ASP A 34 -13.35 15.07 9.02
CA ASP A 34 -13.04 16.50 8.87
C ASP A 34 -11.63 16.86 9.32
N LEU A 35 -11.12 16.19 10.36
CA LEU A 35 -9.76 16.40 10.88
C LEU A 35 -8.68 15.67 10.05
N ALA A 36 -9.05 14.60 9.35
CA ALA A 36 -8.12 13.78 8.58
C ALA A 36 -7.61 14.44 7.28
N GLY A 37 -8.28 15.51 6.81
CA GLY A 37 -7.97 16.17 5.55
C GLY A 37 -8.28 15.35 4.28
N VAL A 38 -8.65 14.08 4.45
CA VAL A 38 -9.11 13.17 3.40
C VAL A 38 -10.29 12.36 3.91
N LYS A 39 -11.20 11.98 3.00
CA LYS A 39 -12.30 11.09 3.35
C LYS A 39 -11.88 9.63 3.21
N PHE A 40 -11.94 8.86 4.28
CA PHE A 40 -11.76 7.41 4.27
C PHE A 40 -13.12 6.71 4.09
N PRO A 41 -13.22 5.69 3.22
CA PRO A 41 -14.49 5.04 2.95
C PRO A 41 -14.76 3.97 4.02
N GLN A 42 -16.02 3.73 4.39
CA GLN A 42 -16.32 2.72 5.42
C GLN A 42 -15.89 1.30 5.00
N GLU A 43 -15.77 1.08 3.69
CA GLU A 43 -15.35 -0.16 3.07
C GLU A 43 -13.97 -0.63 3.55
N ILE A 44 -13.08 0.25 4.04
CA ILE A 44 -11.78 -0.20 4.55
C ILE A 44 -11.91 -0.94 5.90
N LEU A 45 -12.98 -0.69 6.66
CA LEU A 45 -13.20 -1.32 7.97
C LEU A 45 -13.41 -2.84 7.85
N LYS A 46 -13.92 -3.33 6.72
CA LYS A 46 -14.09 -4.79 6.50
C LYS A 46 -12.77 -5.55 6.40
N TYR A 47 -11.65 -4.84 6.22
CA TYR A 47 -10.32 -5.43 6.22
C TYR A 47 -9.74 -5.54 7.63
N GLN A 48 -10.36 -4.95 8.64
CA GLN A 48 -9.99 -5.16 10.04
C GLN A 48 -10.11 -6.66 10.36
N TYR A 49 -9.12 -7.19 11.08
CA TYR A 49 -9.02 -8.63 11.44
C TYR A 49 -8.91 -9.63 10.27
N ALA A 50 -8.84 -9.18 9.01
CA ALA A 50 -8.73 -10.09 7.88
C ALA A 50 -7.32 -10.71 7.81
N ALA A 51 -7.26 -12.04 7.70
CA ALA A 51 -6.01 -12.77 7.53
C ALA A 51 -5.41 -12.54 6.14
N ARG A 52 -4.09 -12.51 6.04
CA ARG A 52 -3.35 -12.25 4.79
C ARG A 52 -3.88 -13.05 3.59
N ASP A 53 -4.12 -14.34 3.78
CA ASP A 53 -4.51 -15.26 2.70
C ASP A 53 -5.99 -15.11 2.28
N SER A 54 -6.82 -14.48 3.09
CA SER A 54 -8.24 -14.24 2.79
C SER A 54 -8.52 -12.82 2.27
N VAL A 55 -7.56 -11.90 2.38
CA VAL A 55 -7.73 -10.51 1.92
C VAL A 55 -7.69 -10.44 0.38
N PRO A 56 -8.74 -9.92 -0.28
CA PRO A 56 -8.69 -9.62 -1.71
C PRO A 56 -7.80 -8.39 -1.95
N MET A 57 -6.49 -8.62 -2.06
CA MET A 57 -5.46 -7.57 -1.98
C MET A 57 -5.64 -6.43 -2.99
N GLN A 58 -5.97 -6.75 -4.25
CA GLN A 58 -6.24 -5.73 -5.25
C GLN A 58 -7.41 -4.84 -4.83
N LYS A 59 -8.51 -5.42 -4.34
CA LYS A 59 -9.67 -4.68 -3.87
C LYS A 59 -9.33 -3.82 -2.65
N MET A 60 -8.55 -4.35 -1.70
CA MET A 60 -8.10 -3.58 -0.54
C MET A 60 -7.30 -2.35 -0.98
N ILE A 61 -6.31 -2.52 -1.86
CA ILE A 61 -5.51 -1.40 -2.39
C ILE A 61 -6.41 -0.33 -3.01
N LEU A 62 -7.38 -0.73 -3.85
CA LEU A 62 -8.29 0.21 -4.51
C LEU A 62 -9.23 0.92 -3.53
N ASP A 63 -9.78 0.19 -2.54
CA ASP A 63 -10.67 0.76 -1.52
C ASP A 63 -9.92 1.78 -0.65
N PHE A 64 -8.65 1.53 -0.30
CA PHE A 64 -7.83 2.48 0.44
C PHE A 64 -7.49 3.71 -0.39
N LEU A 65 -6.97 3.52 -1.61
CA LEU A 65 -6.40 4.61 -2.40
C LEU A 65 -7.46 5.51 -3.07
N GLN A 66 -8.66 4.99 -3.33
CA GLN A 66 -9.75 5.72 -4.00
C GLN A 66 -9.31 6.42 -5.30
N LEU A 67 -8.55 5.70 -6.12
CA LEU A 67 -7.85 6.24 -7.30
C LEU A 67 -8.77 6.90 -8.34
N GLY A 68 -10.07 6.62 -8.34
CA GLY A 68 -11.03 7.28 -9.23
C GLY A 68 -11.20 8.79 -8.99
N GLN A 69 -10.65 9.33 -7.90
CA GLN A 69 -10.60 10.77 -7.62
C GLN A 69 -9.33 11.43 -8.15
N GLU A 70 -8.36 10.64 -8.63
CA GLU A 70 -7.06 11.12 -9.07
C GLU A 70 -7.07 11.35 -10.60
N GLY A 71 -6.18 12.23 -11.07
CA GLY A 71 -6.10 12.60 -12.48
C GLY A 71 -5.22 11.67 -13.32
N GLU A 72 -4.48 10.77 -12.69
CA GLU A 72 -3.58 9.82 -13.34
C GLU A 72 -4.31 8.61 -13.93
N GLU A 73 -3.61 7.90 -14.82
CA GLU A 73 -4.11 6.65 -15.39
C GLU A 73 -3.70 5.44 -14.53
N PHE A 74 -4.70 4.63 -14.19
CA PHE A 74 -4.53 3.42 -13.39
C PHE A 74 -5.02 2.20 -14.14
N TYR A 75 -4.22 1.14 -14.11
CA TYR A 75 -4.46 -0.12 -14.80
C TYR A 75 -4.61 -1.25 -13.79
N THR A 76 -5.79 -1.86 -13.79
CA THR A 76 -6.14 -3.03 -12.95
C THR A 76 -6.54 -4.23 -13.79
N ASP A 77 -6.96 -4.00 -15.05
CA ASP A 77 -7.19 -5.01 -16.07
C ASP A 77 -6.07 -4.96 -17.12
N PHE A 78 -5.12 -5.89 -17.00
CA PHE A 78 -3.96 -5.95 -17.88
C PHE A 78 -4.25 -6.54 -19.27
N LEU A 79 -5.43 -7.12 -19.48
CA LEU A 79 -5.87 -7.53 -20.83
C LEU A 79 -6.26 -6.32 -21.67
N LEU A 80 -6.71 -5.25 -21.01
CA LEU A 80 -7.09 -3.99 -21.65
C LEU A 80 -5.96 -2.95 -21.65
N MET A 81 -4.92 -3.16 -20.85
CA MET A 81 -3.77 -2.25 -20.79
C MET A 81 -3.00 -2.25 -22.12
N PRO A 82 -2.64 -1.07 -22.68
CA PRO A 82 -1.81 -0.99 -23.87
C PRO A 82 -0.46 -1.71 -23.68
N LEU A 83 -0.13 -2.62 -24.61
CA LEU A 83 1.05 -3.48 -24.51
C LEU A 83 2.36 -2.69 -24.38
N ASP A 84 2.48 -1.55 -25.07
CA ASP A 84 3.68 -0.73 -25.02
C ASP A 84 3.88 -0.07 -23.66
N LYS A 85 2.80 0.34 -22.98
CA LYS A 85 2.87 0.83 -21.61
C LYS A 85 3.30 -0.26 -20.64
N LEU A 86 2.73 -1.47 -20.76
CA LEU A 86 3.12 -2.60 -19.92
C LEU A 86 4.60 -2.97 -20.11
N LYS A 87 5.07 -3.02 -21.37
CA LYS A 87 6.49 -3.22 -21.69
C LYS A 87 7.37 -2.11 -21.11
N GLN A 88 6.90 -0.87 -21.15
CA GLN A 88 7.65 0.28 -20.65
C GLN A 88 7.76 0.26 -19.12
N ALA A 89 6.68 -0.07 -18.41
CA ALA A 89 6.69 -0.29 -16.97
C ALA A 89 7.70 -1.40 -16.61
N GLY A 90 7.64 -2.53 -17.33
CA GLY A 90 8.54 -3.67 -17.17
C GLY A 90 10.02 -3.34 -17.35
N LYS A 91 10.35 -2.45 -18.29
CA LYS A 91 11.72 -1.96 -18.51
C LYS A 91 12.15 -0.89 -17.50
N SER A 92 11.21 -0.18 -16.88
CA SER A 92 11.49 1.05 -16.16
C SER A 92 11.52 0.89 -14.65
N PHE A 93 10.53 0.21 -14.07
CA PHE A 93 10.37 0.13 -12.61
C PHE A 93 9.68 -1.14 -12.10
N LEU A 94 8.96 -1.89 -12.94
CA LEU A 94 8.20 -3.06 -12.52
C LEU A 94 8.90 -4.35 -12.95
N PHE A 95 9.71 -4.92 -12.07
CA PHE A 95 10.47 -6.15 -12.30
C PHE A 95 10.08 -7.24 -11.29
N PRO A 96 8.83 -7.74 -11.36
CA PRO A 96 8.32 -8.74 -10.44
C PRO A 96 8.97 -10.11 -10.69
N ALA A 97 8.98 -10.95 -9.65
CA ALA A 97 9.31 -12.35 -9.82
C ALA A 97 8.29 -13.07 -10.72
N LYS A 98 8.66 -14.22 -11.31
CA LYS A 98 7.82 -14.94 -12.27
C LYS A 98 6.44 -15.35 -11.69
N ASP A 99 6.37 -15.61 -10.40
CA ASP A 99 5.17 -16.02 -9.65
C ASP A 99 4.47 -14.84 -8.95
N GLU A 100 4.99 -13.63 -9.09
CA GLU A 100 4.45 -12.43 -8.45
C GLU A 100 3.38 -11.80 -9.33
N LYS A 101 2.17 -11.68 -8.77
CA LYS A 101 0.99 -11.20 -9.48
C LYS A 101 0.92 -9.68 -9.40
N ILE A 102 0.92 -9.01 -10.54
CA ILE A 102 0.67 -7.57 -10.64
C ILE A 102 -0.82 -7.31 -10.34
N LEU A 103 -1.10 -6.31 -9.51
CA LEU A 103 -2.45 -5.95 -9.06
C LEU A 103 -2.88 -4.57 -9.57
N LEU A 104 -1.93 -3.65 -9.69
CA LEU A 104 -2.19 -2.27 -10.10
C LEU A 104 -0.92 -1.72 -10.73
N ILE A 105 -1.07 -0.96 -11.81
CA ILE A 105 -0.03 -0.07 -12.35
C ILE A 105 -0.62 1.32 -12.44
N ALA A 106 0.09 2.32 -11.93
CA ALA A 106 -0.21 3.73 -12.09
C ALA A 106 0.82 4.36 -13.02
N ASP A 107 0.37 5.09 -14.04
CA ASP A 107 1.22 5.88 -14.92
C ASP A 107 1.27 7.33 -14.42
N GLN A 108 2.42 7.74 -13.90
CA GLN A 108 2.66 9.12 -13.48
C GLN A 108 3.63 9.84 -14.44
N SER A 109 3.82 9.30 -15.64
CA SER A 109 4.69 9.91 -16.65
C SER A 109 4.02 11.14 -17.24
N VAL A 110 4.75 12.24 -17.40
CA VAL A 110 4.21 13.49 -17.97
C VAL A 110 3.58 13.31 -19.35
N LEU A 111 4.14 12.41 -20.17
CA LEU A 111 3.64 12.11 -21.52
C LEU A 111 2.78 10.82 -21.59
N GLY A 112 2.39 10.25 -20.45
CA GLY A 112 1.60 9.02 -20.39
C GLY A 112 2.32 7.79 -20.97
N GLY A 113 3.64 7.72 -20.84
CA GLY A 113 4.46 6.62 -21.38
C GLY A 113 4.65 5.44 -20.43
N CYS A 114 4.18 5.49 -19.19
CA CYS A 114 4.42 4.49 -18.14
C CYS A 114 5.91 4.21 -17.87
N LYS A 115 6.76 5.24 -18.00
CA LYS A 115 8.19 5.20 -17.65
C LYS A 115 8.42 5.58 -16.18
N GLU A 116 7.47 6.31 -15.61
CA GLU A 116 7.40 6.78 -14.23
C GLU A 116 6.04 6.40 -13.65
N GLY A 117 5.98 6.22 -12.34
CA GLY A 117 4.78 5.74 -11.66
C GLY A 117 5.09 4.73 -10.56
N PHE A 118 4.06 3.97 -10.19
CA PHE A 118 4.18 2.90 -9.22
C PHE A 118 3.29 1.72 -9.59
N ALA A 119 3.59 0.57 -9.02
CA ALA A 119 2.83 -0.64 -9.22
C ALA A 119 2.79 -1.44 -7.93
N PHE A 120 1.61 -1.97 -7.63
CA PHE A 120 1.44 -2.95 -6.57
C PHE A 120 1.38 -4.34 -7.16
N THR A 121 2.05 -5.27 -6.50
CA THR A 121 1.89 -6.70 -6.70
C THR A 121 1.28 -7.33 -5.44
N ASN A 122 1.12 -8.65 -5.45
CA ASN A 122 0.78 -9.40 -4.24
C ASN A 122 1.91 -9.52 -3.21
N ARG A 123 3.09 -8.94 -3.47
CA ARG A 123 4.29 -9.06 -2.61
C ARG A 123 4.98 -7.74 -2.30
N ALA A 124 4.88 -6.74 -3.17
CA ALA A 124 5.70 -5.55 -3.10
C ALA A 124 5.03 -4.33 -3.74
N LEU A 125 5.56 -3.16 -3.39
CA LEU A 125 5.36 -1.90 -4.09
C LEU A 125 6.62 -1.58 -4.91
N TYR A 126 6.44 -1.35 -6.20
CA TYR A 126 7.48 -0.89 -7.12
C TYR A 126 7.19 0.54 -7.52
N TRP A 127 8.20 1.39 -7.66
CA TRP A 127 7.98 2.76 -8.14
C TRP A 127 9.21 3.40 -8.73
N LYS A 128 8.98 4.47 -9.48
CA LYS A 128 10.01 5.35 -10.00
C LYS A 128 9.46 6.75 -10.20
N ALA A 129 10.00 7.69 -9.43
CA ALA A 129 9.78 9.11 -9.62
C ALA A 129 10.65 9.68 -10.76
N PRO A 130 10.28 10.83 -11.36
CA PRO A 130 11.09 11.51 -12.35
C PRO A 130 12.53 11.74 -11.86
N LEU A 131 13.49 11.50 -12.74
CA LEU A 131 14.93 11.64 -12.47
C LEU A 131 15.48 10.75 -11.33
N GLN A 132 14.69 9.82 -10.81
CA GLN A 132 15.13 8.87 -9.80
C GLN A 132 15.36 7.47 -10.39
N LYS A 133 16.16 6.68 -9.67
CA LYS A 133 16.27 5.24 -9.92
C LYS A 133 14.97 4.56 -9.50
N ALA A 134 14.62 3.48 -10.18
CA ALA A 134 13.55 2.61 -9.74
C ALA A 134 13.84 2.05 -8.36
N ARG A 135 12.77 1.87 -7.59
CA ARG A 135 12.76 1.34 -6.23
C ARG A 135 11.71 0.26 -6.14
N TYR A 136 11.91 -0.62 -5.17
CA TYR A 136 10.90 -1.59 -4.76
C TYR A 136 11.01 -1.81 -3.26
N VAL A 137 9.90 -2.18 -2.63
CA VAL A 137 9.84 -2.58 -1.24
C VAL A 137 8.90 -3.78 -1.10
N PRO A 138 9.40 -4.96 -0.71
CA PRO A 138 8.56 -6.06 -0.28
C PRO A 138 7.70 -5.63 0.90
N PHE A 139 6.46 -6.10 1.00
CA PHE A 139 5.59 -5.75 2.13
C PHE A 139 6.13 -6.24 3.47
N THR A 140 6.91 -7.33 3.47
CA THR A 140 7.66 -7.83 4.64
C THR A 140 8.83 -6.92 5.06
N GLN A 141 9.19 -5.94 4.23
CA GLN A 141 10.30 -5.01 4.45
C GLN A 141 9.83 -3.55 4.43
N ILE A 142 8.55 -3.29 4.66
CA ILE A 142 8.09 -1.93 5.01
C ILE A 142 8.53 -1.69 6.46
N LEU A 143 9.62 -0.94 6.64
CA LEU A 143 10.21 -0.69 7.96
C LEU A 143 9.83 0.68 8.50
N ASP A 144 9.78 1.68 7.61
CA ASP A 144 9.52 3.06 7.95
C ASP A 144 8.78 3.75 6.80
N PHE A 145 7.75 4.53 7.13
CA PHE A 145 7.08 5.38 6.18
C PHE A 145 6.45 6.58 6.89
N ARG A 146 6.58 7.76 6.30
CA ARG A 146 6.04 9.00 6.89
C ARG A 146 5.79 10.06 5.84
N ARG A 147 4.88 10.97 6.16
CA ARG A 147 4.67 12.19 5.40
C ARG A 147 5.82 13.17 5.66
N GLU A 148 6.34 13.75 4.59
CA GLU A 148 7.37 14.79 4.61
C GLU A 148 6.84 15.95 3.75
N GLY A 149 6.20 16.94 4.38
CA GLY A 149 5.49 17.99 3.65
C GLY A 149 4.38 17.43 2.76
N ASP A 150 4.58 17.49 1.44
CA ASP A 150 3.60 17.05 0.44
C ASP A 150 3.88 15.67 -0.15
N TRP A 151 4.96 15.00 0.24
CA TRP A 151 5.32 13.66 -0.23
C TRP A 151 5.40 12.65 0.92
N ILE A 152 5.70 11.40 0.57
CA ILE A 152 5.95 10.30 1.50
C ILE A 152 7.40 9.86 1.36
N THR A 153 8.00 9.43 2.45
CA THR A 153 9.20 8.57 2.38
C THR A 153 8.81 7.15 2.77
N ILE A 154 9.34 6.17 2.04
CA ILE A 154 9.21 4.74 2.36
C ILE A 154 10.63 4.18 2.43
N ASN A 155 11.02 3.70 3.61
CA ASN A 155 12.40 3.30 3.93
C ASN A 155 13.42 4.37 3.51
N SER A 156 13.16 5.63 3.86
CA SER A 156 13.94 6.83 3.46
C SER A 156 13.98 7.16 1.97
N TYR A 157 13.27 6.42 1.10
CA TYR A 157 13.17 6.74 -0.32
C TYR A 157 11.92 7.57 -0.61
N PHE A 158 12.08 8.58 -1.46
CA PHE A 158 10.98 9.41 -1.91
C PHE A 158 9.91 8.58 -2.64
N PHE A 159 8.65 8.79 -2.25
CA PHE A 159 7.46 8.29 -2.91
C PHE A 159 6.42 9.41 -2.94
N ASN A 160 5.71 9.55 -4.06
CA ASN A 160 4.61 10.50 -4.14
C ASN A 160 3.50 9.96 -5.02
N LEU A 161 2.29 9.89 -4.47
CA LEU A 161 1.08 9.68 -5.26
C LEU A 161 0.56 11.06 -5.68
N SER A 162 -0.06 11.76 -4.73
CA SER A 162 -0.49 13.15 -4.83
C SER A 162 -0.67 13.69 -3.40
N PRO A 163 -0.62 15.02 -3.17
CA PRO A 163 -0.87 15.56 -1.82
C PRO A 163 -2.22 15.11 -1.23
N ALA A 164 -3.24 14.95 -2.07
CA ALA A 164 -4.58 14.51 -1.67
C ALA A 164 -4.65 13.00 -1.38
N ALA A 165 -3.88 12.17 -2.07
CA ALA A 165 -3.91 10.72 -1.91
C ALA A 165 -2.84 10.17 -0.97
N ASN A 166 -1.80 10.95 -0.65
CA ASN A 166 -0.72 10.53 0.23
C ASN A 166 -1.20 10.08 1.63
N PRO A 167 -2.17 10.74 2.29
CA PRO A 167 -2.73 10.23 3.54
C PRO A 167 -3.38 8.85 3.39
N ARG A 168 -4.03 8.57 2.25
CA ARG A 168 -4.58 7.25 1.92
C ARG A 168 -3.50 6.21 1.71
N MET A 169 -2.42 6.57 1.02
CA MET A 169 -1.26 5.71 0.84
C MET A 169 -0.59 5.36 2.19
N LEU A 170 -0.42 6.32 3.10
CA LEU A 170 0.16 6.06 4.42
C LEU A 170 -0.66 5.04 5.23
N ARG A 171 -2.00 5.17 5.20
CA ARG A 171 -2.89 4.19 5.83
C ARG A 171 -2.81 2.81 5.17
N LEU A 172 -2.73 2.75 3.84
CA LEU A 172 -2.52 1.49 3.12
C LEU A 172 -1.17 0.85 3.49
N LEU A 173 -0.09 1.62 3.58
CA LEU A 173 1.23 1.12 3.97
C LEU A 173 1.23 0.56 5.40
N SER A 174 0.58 1.25 6.34
CA SER A 174 0.36 0.74 7.70
C SER A 174 -0.37 -0.61 7.68
N ARG A 175 -1.46 -0.72 6.90
CA ARG A 175 -2.20 -1.98 6.77
C ARG A 175 -1.37 -3.09 6.16
N LEU A 176 -0.62 -2.80 5.09
CA LEU A 176 0.26 -3.77 4.42
C LEU A 176 1.40 -4.20 5.33
N GLN A 177 2.01 -3.28 6.10
CA GLN A 177 3.03 -3.63 7.07
C GLN A 177 2.46 -4.63 8.09
N ARG A 178 1.32 -4.33 8.73
CA ARG A 178 0.69 -5.23 9.72
C ARG A 178 0.34 -6.60 9.15
N LEU A 179 -0.22 -6.64 7.93
CA LEU A 179 -0.57 -7.90 7.25
C LEU A 179 0.64 -8.82 6.98
N PHE A 180 1.86 -8.26 6.92
CA PHE A 180 3.07 -8.99 6.54
C PHE A 180 4.14 -9.06 7.64
N SER A 181 4.03 -8.26 8.71
CA SER A 181 4.94 -8.26 9.86
C SER A 181 4.78 -9.47 10.80
N GLY A 182 3.75 -10.30 10.62
CA GLY A 182 3.45 -11.47 11.45
C GLY A 182 3.66 -12.84 10.80
N SER A 183 4.17 -12.94 9.57
CA SER A 183 4.41 -14.23 8.91
C SER A 183 5.89 -14.63 9.01
N PRO A 184 6.24 -15.83 9.55
CA PRO A 184 7.52 -16.42 9.24
C PRO A 184 7.59 -16.64 7.73
N GLY A 185 8.70 -16.23 7.11
CA GLY A 185 9.00 -16.47 5.70
C GLY A 185 9.29 -17.93 5.41
#